data_AF-A0A327RPX0-F1
#
_entry.id   AF-A0A327RPX0-F1
#
_cell.length_a   1.000
_cell.length_b   1.000
_cell.length_c   1.000
_cell.angle_alpha   90.00
_cell.angle_beta   90.00
_cell.angle_gamma   90.00
#
_symmetry.space_group_name_H-M   'P 1'
#
loop_
_entity.id
_entity.type
_entity.pdbx_description
1 polymer ?
#
loop_
_entity_poly.entity_id
_entity_poly.type
_entity_poly.pdbx_seq_one_letter_code
_entity_poly.pdbx_strand_id
1 'polypeptide(L)' 'MNTVIQNILVFITLGFALWFLWKKYFFKKKTKKACGTDDCGCH' A
#
# COMPACT_ATOMS: atom_id res chain seq x y z
N MET A 1 -6.40 16.60 31.29
CA MET A 1 -6.35 16.33 29.84
C MET A 1 -4.92 16.50 29.37
N ASN A 2 -4.17 15.40 29.24
CA ASN A 2 -2.75 15.47 28.87
C ASN A 2 -2.62 15.50 27.34
N THR A 3 -2.50 16.71 26.79
CA THR A 3 -2.41 16.98 25.34
C THR A 3 -1.26 16.24 24.67
N VAL A 4 -0.21 15.89 25.42
CA VAL A 4 0.93 15.11 24.94
C VAL A 4 0.50 13.72 24.45
N ILE A 5 -0.33 13.01 25.22
CA ILE A 5 -0.76 11.64 24.90
C ILE A 5 -1.71 11.64 23.70
N GLN A 6 -2.62 12.61 23.61
CA GLN A 6 -3.54 12.74 22.48
C GLN A 6 -2.80 13.05 21.18
N ASN A 7 -1.79 13.93 21.21
CA ASN A 7 -0.98 14.24 20.04
C ASN A 7 -0.21 13.02 19.54
N ILE A 8 0.37 12.22 20.45
CA ILE A 8 1.06 10.97 20.11
C ILE A 8 0.09 10.03 19.39
N LEU A 9 -1.12 9.86 19.93
CA LEU A 9 -2.13 8.99 19.32
C LEU A 9 -2.52 9.47 17.92
N VAL A 10 -2.77 10.77 17.77
CA VAL A 10 -3.11 11.39 16.47
C VAL A 10 -1.99 11.18 15.45
N PHE A 11 -0.73 11.42 15.80
CA PHE A 11 0.39 11.23 14.87
C PHE A 11 0.60 9.77 14.49
N ILE A 12 0.41 8.83 15.43
CA ILE A 12 0.48 7.38 15.13
C ILE A 12 -0.65 6.98 14.19
N THR A 13 -1.89 7.39 14.45
CA THR A 13 -3.04 7.07 13.59
C THR A 13 -2.86 7.67 12.19
N LEU A 14 -2.38 8.91 12.10
CA LEU A 14 -2.16 9.60 10.83
C LEU A 14 -1.00 8.96 10.05
N GLY A 15 0.11 8.63 10.72
CA GLY A 15 1.23 7.90 10.14
C GLY A 15 0.83 6.50 9.66
N PHE A 16 0.02 5.77 10.44
CA PHE A 16 -0.49 4.46 10.06
C PHE A 16 -1.43 4.52 8.85
N ALA A 17 -2.32 5.52 8.79
CA ALA A 17 -3.20 5.73 7.64
C ALA A 17 -2.40 6.01 6.36
N LEU A 18 -1.40 6.89 6.42
CA LEU A 18 -0.52 7.17 5.28
C LEU A 18 0.28 5.94 4.85
N TRP A 19 0.84 5.18 5.81
CA TRP A 19 1.56 3.95 5.52
C TRP A 19 0.66 2.89 4.86
N PHE A 20 -0.56 2.71 5.37
CA PHE A 20 -1.53 1.77 4.82
C PHE A 20 -1.92 2.15 3.38
N LEU A 21 -2.20 3.43 3.13
CA LEU A 21 -2.49 3.93 1.78
C LEU A 21 -1.29 3.76 0.84
N TRP A 22 -0.09 4.12 1.29
CA TRP A 22 1.13 3.96 0.50
C TRP A 22 1.35 2.49 0.11
N LYS A 23 1.24 1.58 1.08
CA LYS A 23 1.33 0.13 0.84
C LYS A 23 0.22 -0.38 -0.08
N LYS A 24 -1.01 0.11 0.05
CA LYS A 24 -2.13 -0.36 -0.78
C LYS A 24 -2.01 0.07 -2.24
N TYR A 25 -1.61 1.31 -2.49
CA TYR A 25 -1.64 1.90 -3.82
C TYR A 25 -0.30 1.80 -4.56
N PHE A 26 0.83 1.92 -3.87
CA PHE A 26 2.16 1.88 -4.48
C PHE A 26 2.78 0.48 -4.45
N PHE A 27 2.34 -0.39 -3.54
CA PHE A 27 2.76 -1.80 -3.49
C PHE A 27 1.86 -2.69 -4.38
N LYS A 28 1.64 -2.28 -5.63
CA LYS A 28 1.10 -3.21 -6.64
C LYS A 28 2.22 -4.13 -7.07
N LYS A 29 2.26 -5.35 -6.52
CA LYS A 29 3.05 -6.43 -7.12
C LYS A 29 2.56 -6.55 -8.57
N LYS A 30 3.46 -6.38 -9.55
CA LYS A 30 3.17 -6.79 -10.92
C LYS A 30 2.84 -8.28 -10.84
N THR A 31 1.56 -8.60 -10.89
CA THR A 31 1.13 -9.98 -11.13
C THR A 31 1.76 -10.34 -12.47
N LYS A 32 2.63 -11.36 -12.46
CA LYS A 32 2.99 -12.06 -13.68
C LYS A 32 1.71 -12.78 -14.12
N LYS A 33 0.78 -12.06 -14.74
CA LYS A 33 -0.25 -12.70 -15.54
C LYS A 33 0.54 -13.41 -16.63
N ALA A 34 0.50 -14.75 -16.63
CA ALA A 34 1.10 -15.58 -17.67
C ALA A 34 0.29 -15.46 -18.98
N CYS A 35 0.20 -14.23 -19.50
CA CYS A 35 -0.35 -13.86 -20.80
C CYS A 35 0.13 -12.44 -21.07
N GLY A 36 1.25 -12.29 -21.79
CA GLY A 36 1.79 -10.97 -22.15
C GLY A 36 3.31 -10.84 -22.14
N THR A 37 4.06 -11.94 -22.15
CA THR A 37 5.46 -11.95 -22.58
C THR A 37 5.63 -13.14 -23.53
N ASP A 38 5.63 -12.84 -24.82
CA ASP A 38 6.25 -13.61 -25.90
C ASP A 38 5.52 -14.74 -26.63
N ASP A 39 4.28 -15.12 -26.31
CA ASP A 39 3.44 -15.85 -27.29
C ASP A 39 2.00 -15.92 -26.80
N CYS A 40 1.03 -15.52 -27.63
CA CYS A 40 -0.38 -15.70 -27.30
C CYS A 40 -0.87 -17.07 -27.77
N GLY A 41 -0.11 -18.16 -27.51
CA GLY A 41 -0.54 -19.56 -27.52
C GLY A 41 -1.32 -20.06 -28.74
N CYS A 42 -1.33 -19.32 -29.84
CA CYS A 42 -1.97 -19.68 -31.10
C CYS A 42 -0.83 -20.01 -32.05
N HIS A 43 -0.65 -21.30 -32.31
CA HIS A 43 0.23 -21.82 -33.37
C HIS A 43 -0.01 -21.12 -34.71
#